data_AF-A0A5R8MAK3-F1
#
_entry.id   AF-A0A5R8MAK3-F1
#
_cell.length_a   1.000
_cell.length_b   1.000
_cell.length_c   1.000
_cell.angle_alpha   90.00
_cell.angle_beta   90.00
_cell.angle_gamma   90.00
#
_symmetry.space_group_name_H-M   'P 1'
#
loop_
_entity.id
_entity.type
_entity.pdbx_description
1 polymer ?
#
loop_
_entity_poly.entity_id
_entity_poly.type
_entity_poly.pdbx_seq_one_letter_code
_entity_poly.pdbx_strand_id
1 'polypeptide(L)'
;MISRLPVRQTYFLSFLFIFSVNINEIQAQEVYLPGYVVTLKGDTLIGNVSDRKMGPFGGIFTKIKFKGNGRKKRYSADNIQSYRKGDSIYRSFNLDGEDRFLRLEVEGVVSLYKFELQEQGEGMVMDIAYLKKRDNPTLVRADQGLLGLKRNLLIQFFSDCPPLADKIRSKEFKFPYQVVNFYNEWKAR
;
A
#
# COMPACT_ATOMS: atom_id res chain seq x y z
N MET A 1 -92.78 -8.53 -4.59
CA MET A 1 -91.97 -8.87 -5.78
C MET A 1 -90.52 -8.60 -5.42
N ILE A 2 -89.79 -9.60 -4.91
CA ILE A 2 -88.46 -9.44 -4.30
C ILE A 2 -87.45 -10.09 -5.24
N SER A 3 -86.66 -9.26 -5.93
CA SER A 3 -85.61 -9.70 -6.87
C SER A 3 -84.34 -10.08 -6.11
N ARG A 4 -83.87 -11.31 -6.36
CA ARG A 4 -82.60 -11.86 -5.84
C ARG A 4 -81.43 -11.25 -6.63
N LEU A 5 -80.43 -10.72 -5.92
CA LEU A 5 -79.12 -10.39 -6.49
C LEU A 5 -78.18 -11.61 -6.37
N PRO A 6 -77.37 -11.94 -7.40
CA PRO A 6 -76.42 -13.02 -7.30
C PRO A 6 -75.12 -12.55 -6.64
N VAL A 7 -74.63 -13.37 -5.70
CA VAL A 7 -73.30 -13.28 -5.09
C VAL A 7 -72.27 -13.68 -6.15
N ARG A 8 -71.35 -12.78 -6.49
CA ARG A 8 -70.13 -13.10 -7.24
C ARG A 8 -68.96 -13.20 -6.26
N GLN A 9 -68.56 -14.42 -5.95
CA GLN A 9 -67.24 -14.71 -5.38
C GLN A 9 -66.18 -14.51 -6.48
N THR A 10 -65.33 -13.51 -6.31
CA THR A 10 -64.08 -13.39 -7.06
C THR A 10 -62.92 -13.60 -6.10
N TYR A 11 -62.43 -14.85 -6.03
CA TYR A 11 -61.09 -15.11 -5.54
C TYR A 11 -60.14 -14.96 -6.73
N PHE A 12 -59.35 -13.88 -6.76
CA PHE A 12 -58.21 -13.78 -7.64
C PHE A 12 -56.97 -13.48 -6.80
N LEU A 13 -56.16 -14.52 -6.62
CA LEU A 13 -54.81 -14.45 -6.06
C LEU A 13 -54.00 -13.38 -6.80
N SER A 14 -53.39 -12.47 -6.05
CA SER A 14 -52.19 -11.77 -6.50
C SER A 14 -51.28 -11.50 -5.30
N PHE A 15 -50.65 -12.56 -4.83
CA PHE A 15 -49.46 -12.49 -3.98
C PHE A 15 -48.28 -12.13 -4.89
N LEU A 16 -48.20 -10.88 -5.35
CA LEU A 16 -47.06 -10.42 -6.16
C LEU A 16 -45.97 -9.85 -5.26
N PHE A 17 -45.04 -10.75 -4.97
CA PHE A 17 -43.66 -10.51 -4.58
C PHE A 17 -43.07 -9.29 -5.33
N ILE A 18 -42.84 -8.18 -4.64
CA ILE A 18 -41.77 -7.24 -5.00
C ILE A 18 -40.95 -7.02 -3.73
N PHE A 19 -40.06 -7.98 -3.47
CA PHE A 19 -38.86 -7.67 -2.72
C PHE A 19 -38.12 -6.61 -3.51
N SER A 20 -38.30 -5.35 -3.12
CA SER A 20 -37.40 -4.27 -3.47
C SER A 20 -36.06 -4.55 -2.79
N VAL A 21 -35.32 -5.51 -3.35
CA VAL A 21 -33.91 -5.70 -3.03
C VAL A 21 -33.26 -4.40 -3.46
N ASN A 22 -33.00 -3.54 -2.49
CA ASN A 22 -32.05 -2.45 -2.63
C ASN A 22 -30.71 -3.13 -2.85
N ILE A 23 -30.43 -3.47 -4.11
CA ILE A 23 -29.10 -3.82 -4.56
C ILE A 23 -28.34 -2.50 -4.47
N ASN A 24 -27.89 -2.15 -3.27
CA ASN A 24 -26.78 -1.21 -3.15
C ASN A 24 -25.67 -1.85 -3.94
N GLU A 25 -25.42 -1.34 -5.15
CA GLU A 25 -24.25 -1.71 -5.91
C GLU A 25 -23.05 -1.44 -5.00
N ILE A 26 -22.49 -2.50 -4.43
CA ILE A 26 -21.17 -2.46 -3.83
C ILE A 26 -20.22 -2.29 -5.02
N GLN A 27 -20.15 -1.07 -5.55
CA GLN A 27 -19.14 -0.72 -6.51
C GLN A 27 -17.82 -0.73 -5.76
N ALA A 28 -17.07 -1.81 -5.92
CA ALA A 28 -15.66 -1.83 -5.58
C ALA A 28 -14.93 -0.85 -6.55
N GLN A 29 -15.04 0.45 -6.28
CA GLN A 29 -14.50 1.51 -7.12
C GLN A 29 -12.97 1.50 -7.01
N GLU A 30 -12.29 1.39 -8.15
CA GLU A 30 -10.85 1.59 -8.24
C GLU A 30 -10.53 3.06 -7.95
N VAL A 31 -9.86 3.32 -6.84
CA VAL A 31 -9.46 4.68 -6.47
C VAL A 31 -8.19 5.05 -7.24
N TYR A 32 -8.32 6.05 -8.11
CA TYR A 32 -7.19 6.71 -8.77
C TYR A 32 -6.89 8.00 -8.01
N LEU A 33 -5.62 8.22 -7.67
CA LEU A 33 -5.17 9.45 -7.01
C LEU A 33 -4.16 10.19 -7.92
N PRO A 34 -4.11 11.53 -7.84
CA PRO A 34 -3.09 12.31 -8.53
C PRO A 34 -1.67 11.84 -8.21
N GLY A 35 -0.78 11.86 -9.18
CA GLY A 35 0.59 11.37 -9.02
C GLY A 35 1.42 11.39 -10.29
N TYR A 36 2.50 10.62 -10.29
CA TYR A 36 3.40 10.50 -11.44
C TYR A 36 4.10 9.14 -11.48
N VAL A 37 4.68 8.83 -12.62
CA VAL A 37 5.59 7.68 -12.83
C VAL A 37 6.92 8.19 -13.34
N VAL A 38 8.03 7.74 -12.74
CA VAL A 38 9.39 7.97 -13.25
C VAL A 38 9.85 6.71 -13.97
N THR A 39 10.05 6.82 -15.28
CA THR A 39 10.49 5.69 -16.12
C THR A 39 11.94 5.31 -15.85
N LEU A 40 12.37 4.14 -16.34
CA LEU A 40 13.78 3.73 -16.26
C LEU A 40 14.75 4.72 -16.93
N LYS A 41 14.27 5.52 -17.89
CA LYS A 41 15.07 6.56 -18.56
C LYS A 41 15.14 7.88 -17.80
N GLY A 42 14.43 8.01 -16.67
CA GLY A 42 14.33 9.24 -15.89
C GLY A 42 13.18 10.17 -16.31
N ASP A 43 12.48 9.88 -17.41
CA ASP A 43 11.31 10.66 -17.82
C ASP A 43 10.19 10.56 -16.78
N THR A 44 9.52 11.68 -16.50
CA THR A 44 8.39 11.74 -15.56
C THR A 44 7.07 11.90 -16.30
N LEU A 45 6.14 10.95 -16.09
CA LEU A 45 4.80 10.97 -16.65
C LEU A 45 3.80 11.41 -15.57
N ILE A 46 3.17 12.57 -15.76
CA ILE A 46 2.18 13.12 -14.83
C ILE A 46 0.78 12.56 -15.13
N GLY A 47 0.02 12.20 -14.10
CA GLY A 47 -1.33 11.67 -14.26
C GLY A 47 -1.95 11.18 -12.96
N ASN A 48 -2.76 10.13 -13.04
CA ASN A 48 -3.37 9.48 -11.89
C ASN A 48 -2.91 8.03 -11.76
N VAL A 49 -2.66 7.58 -10.54
CA VAL A 49 -2.15 6.24 -10.22
C VAL A 49 -3.15 5.50 -9.32
N SER A 50 -3.30 4.19 -9.58
CA SER A 50 -3.98 3.25 -8.70
C SER A 50 -3.10 2.01 -8.53
N ASP A 51 -2.81 1.64 -7.28
CA ASP A 51 -1.90 0.53 -6.95
C ASP A 51 -2.58 -0.57 -6.11
N ARG A 52 -3.87 -0.43 -5.81
CA ARG A 52 -4.63 -1.40 -5.02
C ARG A 52 -6.11 -1.30 -5.33
N LYS A 53 -6.83 -2.38 -5.01
CA LYS A 53 -8.30 -2.40 -4.96
C LYS A 53 -8.73 -2.41 -3.49
N MET A 54 -9.70 -1.58 -3.15
CA MET A 54 -10.29 -1.55 -1.80
C MET A 54 -11.39 -2.61 -1.67
N GLY A 55 -11.70 -3.01 -0.43
CA GLY A 55 -12.81 -3.90 -0.11
C GLY A 55 -12.40 -5.34 0.25
N PRO A 56 -13.37 -6.22 0.55
CA PRO A 56 -13.11 -7.57 1.08
C PRO A 56 -12.39 -8.49 0.09
N PHE A 57 -12.40 -8.18 -1.20
CA PHE A 57 -11.63 -8.88 -2.24
C PHE A 57 -10.59 -7.94 -2.88
N GLY A 58 -10.18 -6.93 -2.11
CA GLY A 58 -9.13 -5.99 -2.45
C GLY A 58 -7.74 -6.61 -2.36
N GLY A 59 -6.73 -5.80 -2.65
CA GLY A 59 -5.34 -6.23 -2.59
C GLY A 59 -4.41 -5.26 -3.28
N ILE A 60 -3.13 -5.37 -2.98
CA ILE A 60 -2.06 -4.57 -3.58
C ILE A 60 -1.70 -5.17 -4.95
N PHE A 61 -1.65 -4.32 -5.97
CA PHE A 61 -1.33 -4.75 -7.32
C PHE A 61 0.17 -4.95 -7.50
N THR A 62 0.55 -6.03 -8.17
CA THR A 62 1.92 -6.22 -8.68
C THR A 62 2.27 -5.21 -9.78
N LYS A 63 1.25 -4.68 -10.49
CA LYS A 63 1.37 -3.65 -11.52
C LYS A 63 0.45 -2.48 -11.22
N ILE A 64 1.03 -1.29 -11.06
CA ILE A 64 0.25 -0.07 -10.87
C ILE A 64 -0.45 0.31 -12.18
N LYS A 65 -1.65 0.87 -12.07
CA LYS A 65 -2.44 1.41 -13.17
C LYS A 65 -2.22 2.90 -13.24
N PHE A 66 -1.72 3.39 -14.36
CA PHE A 66 -1.50 4.80 -14.64
C PHE A 66 -2.49 5.30 -15.69
N LYS A 67 -3.05 6.49 -15.48
CA LYS A 67 -3.89 7.23 -16.43
C LYS A 67 -3.30 8.62 -16.64
N GLY A 68 -2.86 8.92 -17.87
CA GLY A 68 -2.30 10.23 -18.23
C GLY A 68 -2.37 10.46 -19.75
N ASN A 69 -2.54 11.72 -20.17
CA ASN A 69 -2.63 12.12 -21.58
C ASN A 69 -3.63 11.29 -22.41
N GLY A 70 -4.81 11.00 -21.84
CA GLY A 70 -5.85 10.19 -22.48
C GLY A 70 -5.53 8.70 -22.61
N ARG A 71 -4.36 8.23 -22.14
CA ARG A 71 -3.94 6.83 -22.21
C ARG A 71 -3.98 6.17 -20.85
N LYS A 72 -4.27 4.87 -20.84
CA LYS A 72 -4.15 3.99 -19.67
C LYS A 72 -2.99 3.04 -19.90
N LYS A 73 -2.11 2.87 -18.92
CA LYS A 73 -0.99 1.93 -18.98
C LYS A 73 -0.77 1.27 -17.63
N ARG A 74 -0.15 0.09 -17.61
CA ARG A 74 0.27 -0.60 -16.39
C ARG A 74 1.78 -0.66 -16.32
N TYR A 75 2.34 -0.57 -15.12
CA TYR A 75 3.78 -0.64 -14.88
C TYR A 75 4.05 -1.58 -13.70
N SER A 76 4.93 -2.57 -13.87
CA SER A 76 5.55 -3.30 -12.75
C SER A 76 6.84 -2.61 -12.31
N ALA A 77 7.38 -3.04 -11.18
CA ALA A 77 8.60 -2.47 -10.59
C ALA A 77 9.83 -2.58 -11.50
N ASP A 78 9.90 -3.62 -12.34
CA ASP A 78 10.92 -3.80 -13.37
C ASP A 78 10.79 -2.83 -14.56
N ASN A 79 9.69 -2.07 -14.66
CA ASN A 79 9.44 -1.17 -15.80
C ASN A 79 9.67 0.31 -15.48
N ILE A 80 9.77 0.69 -14.21
CA ILE A 80 9.82 2.07 -13.74
C ILE A 80 10.74 2.20 -12.52
N GLN A 81 11.32 3.37 -12.29
CA GLN A 81 12.18 3.60 -11.12
C GLN A 81 11.34 3.89 -9.86
N SER A 82 10.29 4.68 -10.03
CA SER A 82 9.42 5.08 -8.92
C SER A 82 8.06 5.56 -9.42
N TYR A 83 7.10 5.65 -8.51
CA TYR A 83 5.85 6.36 -8.74
C TYR A 83 5.41 7.11 -7.48
N ARG A 84 4.58 8.13 -7.67
CA ARG A 84 3.84 8.81 -6.61
C ARG A 84 2.36 8.57 -6.78
N LYS A 85 1.65 8.36 -5.67
CA LYS A 85 0.19 8.21 -5.60
C LYS A 85 -0.32 8.98 -4.40
N GLY A 86 -1.03 10.08 -4.63
CA GLY A 86 -1.35 11.05 -3.57
C GLY A 86 -0.05 11.56 -2.95
N ASP A 87 0.10 11.42 -1.64
CA ASP A 87 1.31 11.83 -0.91
C ASP A 87 2.33 10.72 -0.69
N SER A 88 1.98 9.49 -1.07
CA SER A 88 2.88 8.35 -0.95
C SER A 88 3.80 8.23 -2.16
N ILE A 89 5.09 8.06 -1.91
CA ILE A 89 6.11 7.77 -2.93
C ILE A 89 6.52 6.31 -2.80
N TYR A 90 6.71 5.63 -3.93
CA TYR A 90 7.14 4.25 -3.99
C TYR A 90 8.33 4.12 -4.93
N ARG A 91 9.31 3.29 -4.57
CA ARG A 91 10.50 3.01 -5.38
C ARG A 91 10.61 1.53 -5.70
N SER A 92 11.15 1.22 -6.87
CA SER A 92 11.40 -0.15 -7.31
C SER A 92 12.72 -0.66 -6.76
N PHE A 93 12.71 -1.87 -6.20
CA PHE A 93 13.90 -2.55 -5.71
C PHE A 93 13.82 -4.04 -6.02
N ASN A 94 14.97 -4.64 -6.32
CA ASN A 94 15.08 -6.09 -6.40
C ASN A 94 15.18 -6.68 -4.99
N LEU A 95 14.20 -7.49 -4.60
CA LEU A 95 14.17 -8.25 -3.36
C LEU A 95 14.19 -9.73 -3.71
N ASP A 96 15.28 -10.42 -3.36
CA ASP A 96 15.43 -11.87 -3.56
C ASP A 96 15.16 -12.35 -5.00
N GLY A 97 15.57 -11.55 -5.99
CA GLY A 97 15.39 -11.84 -7.41
C GLY A 97 14.12 -11.27 -8.03
N GLU A 98 13.24 -10.66 -7.24
CA GLU A 98 11.98 -10.08 -7.73
C GLU A 98 11.92 -8.57 -7.51
N ASP A 99 11.55 -7.83 -8.56
CA ASP A 99 11.36 -6.39 -8.43
C ASP A 99 10.03 -6.07 -7.72
N ARG A 100 10.13 -5.30 -6.63
CA ARG A 100 9.02 -4.92 -5.76
C ARG A 100 8.96 -3.41 -5.59
N PHE A 101 7.75 -2.89 -5.42
CA PHE A 101 7.52 -1.51 -5.01
C PHE A 101 7.54 -1.40 -3.50
N LEU A 102 8.38 -0.51 -2.98
CA LEU A 102 8.44 -0.20 -1.56
C LEU A 102 8.05 1.26 -1.33
N ARG A 103 7.14 1.52 -0.39
CA ARG A 103 6.74 2.87 0.02
C ARG A 103 7.89 3.53 0.77
N LEU A 104 8.24 4.76 0.40
CA LEU A 104 9.18 5.59 1.12
C LEU A 104 8.47 6.25 2.30
N GLU A 105 8.93 5.98 3.52
CA GLU A 105 8.35 6.49 4.76
C GLU A 105 9.19 7.64 5.33
N VAL A 106 10.52 7.50 5.32
CA VAL A 106 11.47 8.54 5.72
C VAL A 106 12.57 8.61 4.69
N GLU A 107 12.91 9.80 4.23
CA GLU A 107 14.01 10.05 3.31
C GLU A 107 15.16 10.77 4.03
N GLY A 108 16.41 10.34 3.77
CA GLY A 108 17.58 10.96 4.40
C GLY A 108 18.91 10.40 3.92
N VAL A 109 19.92 10.45 4.79
CA VAL A 109 21.20 9.74 4.59
C VAL A 109 20.95 8.23 4.67
N VAL A 110 20.07 7.83 5.59
CA VAL A 110 19.37 6.54 5.55
C VAL A 110 17.90 6.79 5.31
N SER A 111 17.34 6.04 4.37
CA SER A 111 15.91 6.05 4.08
C SER A 111 15.23 4.82 4.67
N LEU A 112 14.02 5.02 5.19
CA LEU A 112 13.11 3.98 5.63
C LEU A 112 12.09 3.68 4.53
N TYR A 113 11.98 2.41 4.18
CA TYR A 113 11.02 1.89 3.24
C TYR A 113 10.09 0.86 3.89
N LYS A 114 8.86 0.77 3.40
CA LYS A 114 7.86 -0.22 3.78
C LYS A 114 7.49 -1.07 2.57
N PHE A 115 7.73 -2.36 2.65
CA PHE A 115 7.17 -3.32 1.71
C PHE A 115 5.81 -3.77 2.23
N GLU A 116 4.74 -3.40 1.52
CA GLU A 116 3.36 -3.69 1.92
C GLU A 116 2.89 -5.01 1.29
N LEU A 117 2.29 -5.86 2.10
CA LEU A 117 1.71 -7.15 1.71
C LEU A 117 0.24 -7.18 2.12
N GLN A 118 -0.62 -7.60 1.20
CA GLN A 118 -2.03 -7.81 1.46
C GLN A 118 -2.49 -8.99 0.61
N GLU A 119 -2.90 -10.07 1.26
CA GLU A 119 -3.50 -11.21 0.56
C GLU A 119 -4.93 -10.89 0.15
N GLN A 120 -5.36 -11.46 -0.98
CA GLN A 120 -6.72 -11.27 -1.47
C GLN A 120 -7.70 -11.91 -0.50
N GLY A 121 -8.68 -11.14 -0.02
CA GLY A 121 -9.60 -11.62 1.03
C GLY A 121 -9.29 -11.02 2.40
N GLU A 122 -8.08 -10.51 2.60
CA GLU A 122 -7.65 -9.99 3.89
C GLU A 122 -7.86 -8.47 4.01
N GLY A 123 -8.45 -8.06 5.14
CA GLY A 123 -8.61 -6.64 5.46
C GLY A 123 -7.33 -5.98 5.98
N MET A 124 -6.35 -6.77 6.46
CA MET A 124 -5.12 -6.27 7.06
C MET A 124 -4.02 -6.13 6.02
N VAL A 125 -3.36 -4.98 5.99
CA VAL A 125 -2.11 -4.79 5.26
C VAL A 125 -0.97 -5.01 6.25
N MET A 126 -0.13 -6.01 5.99
CA MET A 126 1.12 -6.18 6.69
C MET A 126 2.22 -5.36 6.02
N ASP A 127 3.21 -4.93 6.79
CA ASP A 127 4.40 -4.31 6.22
C ASP A 127 5.69 -4.89 6.77
N ILE A 128 6.75 -4.77 5.97
CA ILE A 128 8.12 -5.11 6.36
C ILE A 128 8.97 -3.86 6.18
N ALA A 129 9.65 -3.43 7.25
CA ALA A 129 10.54 -2.29 7.18
C ALA A 129 11.90 -2.64 6.60
N TYR A 130 12.37 -1.83 5.64
CA TYR A 130 13.71 -1.91 5.07
C TYR A 130 14.44 -0.57 5.20
N LEU A 131 15.73 -0.63 5.47
CA LEU A 131 16.63 0.52 5.51
C LEU A 131 17.57 0.49 4.32
N LYS A 132 17.90 1.67 3.79
CA LYS A 132 18.93 1.82 2.76
C LYS A 132 19.76 3.07 3.04
N LYS A 133 21.09 2.93 3.09
CA LYS A 133 21.99 4.10 3.07
C LYS A 133 22.04 4.69 1.66
N ARG A 134 22.18 6.01 1.53
CA ARG A 134 22.17 6.70 0.24
C ARG A 134 23.26 6.18 -0.71
N ASP A 135 24.45 5.97 -0.16
CA ASP A 135 25.69 5.52 -0.82
C ASP A 135 25.84 3.99 -0.89
N ASN A 136 24.91 3.23 -0.29
CA ASN A 136 24.93 1.78 -0.32
C ASN A 136 23.68 1.23 -1.06
N PRO A 137 23.84 0.37 -2.07
CA PRO A 137 22.69 -0.20 -2.78
C PRO A 137 21.89 -1.21 -1.93
N THR A 138 22.48 -1.75 -0.87
CA THR A 138 21.90 -2.83 -0.06
C THR A 138 20.71 -2.36 0.75
N LEU A 139 19.60 -3.10 0.65
CA LEU A 139 18.45 -3.00 1.55
C LEU A 139 18.62 -3.93 2.74
N VAL A 140 18.37 -3.42 3.93
CA VAL A 140 18.46 -4.18 5.18
C VAL A 140 17.12 -4.20 5.88
N ARG A 141 16.54 -5.38 6.09
CA ARG A 141 15.30 -5.54 6.84
C ARG A 141 15.51 -5.08 8.30
N ALA A 142 14.69 -4.14 8.77
CA ALA A 142 14.87 -3.49 10.07
C ALA A 142 14.20 -4.23 11.23
N ASP A 143 13.13 -4.98 10.96
CA ASP A 143 12.29 -5.62 11.98
C ASP A 143 11.95 -7.08 11.65
N GLN A 144 11.31 -7.75 12.62
CA GLN A 144 10.79 -9.11 12.53
C GLN A 144 9.27 -9.12 12.79
N GLY A 145 8.57 -8.06 12.35
CA GLY A 145 7.15 -7.88 12.66
C GLY A 145 6.93 -7.75 14.18
N LEU A 146 6.10 -8.64 14.74
CA LEU A 146 5.72 -8.64 16.17
C LEU A 146 6.91 -8.82 17.14
N LEU A 147 8.03 -9.38 16.67
CA LEU A 147 9.25 -9.54 17.49
C LEU A 147 10.10 -8.25 17.58
N GLY A 148 9.71 -7.19 16.85
CA GLY A 148 10.36 -5.88 16.89
C GLY A 148 11.64 -5.79 16.08
N LEU A 149 12.53 -4.88 16.49
CA LEU A 149 13.76 -4.54 15.75
C LEU A 149 14.79 -5.67 15.71
N LYS A 150 15.43 -5.85 14.55
CA LYS A 150 16.64 -6.71 14.39
C LYS A 150 17.88 -6.05 14.97
N ARG A 151 17.93 -5.90 16.30
CA ARG A 151 18.91 -5.06 17.01
C ARG A 151 20.37 -5.33 16.65
N ASN A 152 20.81 -6.59 16.65
CA ASN A 152 22.21 -6.92 16.34
C ASN A 152 22.59 -6.52 14.91
N LEU A 153 21.70 -6.76 13.95
CA LEU A 153 21.88 -6.36 12.56
C LEU A 153 21.91 -4.84 12.42
N LEU A 154 21.02 -4.12 13.11
CA LEU A 154 21.00 -2.66 13.08
C LEU A 154 22.25 -2.05 13.71
N ILE A 155 22.75 -2.60 14.82
CA ILE A 155 24.02 -2.17 15.44
C ILE A 155 25.17 -2.31 14.45
N GLN A 156 25.23 -3.43 13.70
CA GLN A 156 26.24 -3.63 12.66
C GLN A 156 26.05 -2.68 11.48
N PHE A 157 24.81 -2.49 11.02
CA PHE A 157 24.48 -1.60 9.90
C PHE A 157 24.86 -0.13 10.20
N PHE A 158 24.73 0.28 11.45
CA PHE A 158 25.07 1.60 11.97
C PHE A 158 26.37 1.61 12.77
N SER A 159 27.34 0.76 12.43
CA SER A 159 28.63 0.69 13.15
C SER A 159 29.41 2.01 13.12
N ASP A 160 29.09 2.90 12.17
CA ASP A 160 29.68 4.24 12.03
C ASP A 160 29.02 5.30 12.94
N CYS A 161 28.02 4.92 13.75
CA CYS A 161 27.36 5.80 14.71
C CYS A 161 27.29 5.14 16.11
N PRO A 162 28.37 5.20 16.91
CA PRO A 162 28.40 4.58 18.24
C PRO A 162 27.26 5.02 19.17
N PRO A 163 26.86 6.32 19.22
CA PRO A 163 25.73 6.73 20.07
C PRO A 163 24.40 6.06 19.69
N LEU A 164 24.16 5.80 18.40
CA LEU A 164 22.97 5.09 17.94
C LEU A 164 23.02 3.62 18.33
N ALA A 165 24.18 2.97 18.17
CA ALA A 165 24.37 1.58 18.55
C ALA A 165 24.10 1.36 20.05
N ASP A 166 24.55 2.28 20.91
CA ASP A 166 24.31 2.22 22.35
C ASP A 166 22.81 2.31 22.68
N LYS A 167 22.09 3.24 22.03
CA LYS A 167 20.63 3.39 22.18
C LYS A 167 19.83 2.19 21.68
N ILE A 168 20.30 1.54 20.61
CA ILE A 168 19.68 0.29 20.12
C ILE A 168 19.90 -0.83 21.16
N ARG A 169 21.12 -0.92 21.75
CA ARG A 169 21.47 -1.93 22.75
C ARG A 169 20.69 -1.75 24.05
N SER A 170 20.52 -0.51 24.51
CA SER A 170 19.69 -0.15 25.68
C SER A 170 18.18 -0.29 25.42
N LYS A 171 17.76 -0.63 24.19
CA LYS A 171 16.36 -0.77 23.76
C LYS A 171 15.54 0.51 23.89
N GLU A 172 16.17 1.68 23.78
CA GLU A 172 15.48 2.99 23.78
C GLU A 172 14.54 3.13 22.57
N PHE A 173 14.88 2.49 21.45
CA PHE A 173 14.05 2.48 20.25
C PHE A 173 13.15 1.25 20.17
N LYS A 174 11.87 1.49 19.86
CA LYS A 174 10.86 0.46 19.61
C LYS A 174 10.60 0.26 18.12
N PHE A 175 10.71 1.32 17.32
CA PHE A 175 10.30 1.31 15.92
C PHE A 175 11.41 1.74 14.96
N PRO A 176 11.41 1.25 13.70
CA PRO A 176 12.45 1.57 12.72
C PRO A 176 12.61 3.08 12.44
N TYR A 177 11.50 3.83 12.40
CA TYR A 177 11.55 5.27 12.12
C TYR A 177 12.34 6.05 13.19
N GLN A 178 12.31 5.62 14.46
CA GLN A 178 13.05 6.28 15.53
C GLN A 178 14.56 6.13 15.33
N VAL A 179 15.00 4.94 14.89
CA VAL A 179 16.40 4.65 14.58
C VAL A 179 16.87 5.50 13.39
N VAL A 180 16.05 5.56 12.33
CA VAL A 180 16.37 6.31 11.11
C VAL A 180 16.42 7.82 11.36
N ASN A 181 15.43 8.36 12.08
CA ASN A 181 15.39 9.78 12.42
C ASN A 181 16.62 10.18 13.25
N PHE A 182 16.95 9.40 14.29
CA PHE A 182 18.14 9.66 15.10
C PHE A 182 19.41 9.70 14.25
N TYR A 183 19.60 8.72 13.36
CA TYR A 183 20.78 8.68 12.50
C TYR A 183 20.86 9.87 11.54
N ASN A 184 19.74 10.21 10.90
CA ASN A 184 19.68 11.31 9.94
C ASN A 184 19.92 12.67 10.63
N GLU A 185 19.36 12.87 11.83
CA GLU A 185 19.63 14.06 12.65
C GLU A 185 21.08 14.13 13.10
N TRP A 186 21.69 12.99 13.45
CA TRP A 186 23.09 12.93 13.86
C TRP A 186 24.05 13.26 12.71
N LYS A 187 23.79 12.76 11.49
CA LYS A 187 24.59 13.06 10.30
C LYS A 187 24.41 14.49 9.76
N ALA A 188 23.36 15.19 10.16
CA ALA A 188 23.09 16.56 9.73
C ALA A 188 23.82 17.62 10.57
N ARG A 189 24.45 17.21 11.68
CA ARG A 189 25.30 18.06 12.53
C ARG A 189 26.73 18.07 12.01
#